data_AF-A0A7W0JBE9-F1
#
_entry.id   AF-A0A7W0JBE9-F1
#
_cell.length_a   1.000
_cell.length_b   1.000
_cell.length_c   1.000
_cell.angle_alpha   90.00
_cell.angle_beta   90.00
_cell.angle_gamma   90.00
#
_symmetry.space_group_name_H-M   'P 1'
#
loop_
_entity.id
_entity.type
_entity.pdbx_description
1 polymer ?
#
loop_
_entity_poly.entity_id
_entity_poly.type
_entity_poly.pdbx_seq_one_letter_code
_entity_poly.pdbx_strand_id
1 'polypeptide(L)'
;MSVSDAARREDQKRTLITMFRTVGDHRAWQVYFHAGEPEIAETLQTTWRELIDQGLVTDKQSVMGRARYSLTYAGWLRAFIISGDIDTPEVRDRCSRLAKALKSVVKGRQSHYDEFATASGIAADADLPEGWVVNAIHSKLLGVVFPDDKWDAHMEDGRTIRVSPTFGLNHLFDEE
;
A
#
# COMPACT_ATOMS: atom_id res chain seq x y z
N MET A 1 -24.56 14.99 22.44
CA MET A 1 -25.15 14.38 21.24
C MET A 1 -24.21 13.26 20.79
N SER A 2 -24.64 12.00 20.81
CA SER A 2 -23.81 10.89 20.35
C SER A 2 -23.91 10.79 18.82
N VAL A 3 -22.76 10.79 18.14
CA VAL A 3 -22.70 10.46 16.72
C VAL A 3 -23.12 8.99 16.55
N SER A 4 -23.96 8.69 15.56
CA SER A 4 -24.37 7.31 15.29
C SER A 4 -23.19 6.48 14.78
N ASP A 5 -23.23 5.15 15.00
CA ASP A 5 -22.16 4.27 14.51
C ASP A 5 -21.99 4.31 12.99
N ALA A 6 -23.08 4.52 12.25
CA ALA A 6 -23.03 4.70 10.79
C ALA A 6 -22.26 5.96 10.40
N ALA A 7 -22.51 7.09 11.09
CA ALA A 7 -21.80 8.34 10.83
C ALA A 7 -20.31 8.25 11.20
N ARG A 8 -19.95 7.51 12.26
CA ARG A 8 -18.53 7.24 12.60
C ARG A 8 -17.82 6.44 11.51
N ARG A 9 -18.46 5.38 10.99
CA ARG A 9 -17.90 4.57 9.90
C ARG A 9 -17.72 5.37 8.61
N GLU A 10 -18.68 6.23 8.28
CA GLU A 10 -18.57 7.10 7.12
C GLU A 10 -17.45 8.13 7.28
N ASP A 11 -17.28 8.69 8.49
CA ASP A 11 -16.16 9.60 8.78
C ASP A 11 -14.81 8.90 8.62
N GLN A 12 -14.64 7.69 9.18
CA GLN A 12 -13.42 6.89 8.97
C GLN A 12 -13.12 6.64 7.49
N LYS A 13 -14.14 6.23 6.72
CA LYS A 13 -14.01 5.95 5.29
C LYS A 13 -13.58 7.21 4.53
N ARG A 14 -14.29 8.32 4.75
CA ARG A 14 -14.01 9.62 4.13
C ARG A 14 -12.60 10.07 4.43
N THR A 15 -12.17 10.06 5.70
CA THR A 15 -10.81 10.45 6.11
C THR A 15 -9.75 9.60 5.43
N LEU A 16 -9.90 8.27 5.43
CA LEU A 16 -8.95 7.36 4.77
C LEU A 16 -8.84 7.61 3.26
N ILE A 17 -9.98 7.79 2.58
CA ILE A 17 -10.00 8.08 1.13
C ILE A 17 -9.32 9.42 0.85
N THR A 18 -9.60 10.46 1.65
CA THR A 18 -8.94 11.75 1.50
C THR A 18 -7.42 11.61 1.67
N MET A 19 -6.95 10.95 2.73
CA MET A 19 -5.52 10.72 2.94
C MET A 19 -4.89 9.96 1.77
N PHE A 20 -5.57 8.91 1.26
CA PHE A 20 -5.09 8.12 0.13
C PHE A 20 -4.95 8.96 -1.15
N ARG A 21 -5.94 9.79 -1.46
CA ARG A 21 -5.90 10.70 -2.61
C ARG A 21 -4.78 11.73 -2.48
N THR A 22 -4.55 12.27 -1.29
CA THR A 22 -3.45 13.21 -1.03
C THR A 22 -2.09 12.53 -1.11
N VAL A 23 -1.97 11.26 -0.68
CA VAL A 23 -0.72 10.49 -0.84
C VAL A 23 -0.38 10.29 -2.33
N GLY A 24 -1.38 9.96 -3.15
CA GLY A 24 -1.19 9.69 -4.56
C GLY A 24 -0.08 8.66 -4.80
N ASP A 25 0.90 9.04 -5.60
CA ASP A 25 2.04 8.19 -5.98
C ASP A 25 3.27 8.33 -5.05
N HIS A 26 3.16 9.10 -3.97
CA HIS A 26 4.21 9.22 -2.96
C HIS A 26 4.23 7.99 -2.02
N ARG A 27 5.35 7.79 -1.33
CA ARG A 27 5.43 6.77 -0.28
C ARG A 27 4.48 7.15 0.87
N ALA A 28 3.57 6.27 1.26
CA ALA A 28 2.52 6.56 2.23
C ALA A 28 3.07 7.10 3.58
N TRP A 29 4.20 6.56 4.03
CA TRP A 29 4.84 6.96 5.27
C TRP A 29 5.55 8.32 5.23
N GLN A 30 5.77 8.89 4.04
CA GLN A 30 6.44 10.20 3.85
C GLN A 30 5.46 11.37 3.78
N VAL A 31 4.16 11.10 3.64
CA VAL A 31 3.12 12.12 3.59
C VAL A 31 2.51 12.23 4.98
N TYR A 32 2.58 13.44 5.53
CA TYR A 32 2.09 13.75 6.86
C TYR A 32 0.86 14.64 6.79
N PHE A 33 -0.03 14.39 7.73
CA PHE A 33 -1.30 15.06 7.86
C PHE A 33 -1.40 15.69 9.24
N HIS A 34 -1.87 16.92 9.28
CA HIS A 34 -2.21 17.60 10.53
C HIS A 34 -3.73 17.68 10.65
N ALA A 35 -4.30 17.34 11.81
CA ALA A 35 -5.75 17.35 12.01
C ALA A 35 -6.44 18.71 11.77
N GLY A 36 -5.68 19.81 11.67
CA GLY A 36 -6.19 21.13 11.31
C GLY A 36 -6.05 21.51 9.83
N GLU A 37 -5.50 20.64 8.98
CA GLU A 37 -5.40 20.88 7.54
C GLU A 37 -6.78 20.90 6.88
N PRO A 38 -7.05 21.82 5.93
CA PRO A 38 -8.38 22.00 5.35
C PRO A 38 -9.04 20.72 4.82
N GLU A 39 -8.26 19.83 4.23
CA GLU A 39 -8.73 18.59 3.61
C GLU A 39 -9.31 17.59 4.62
N ILE A 40 -8.86 17.65 5.87
CA ILE A 40 -9.17 16.69 6.94
C ILE A 40 -9.62 17.33 8.25
N ALA A 41 -9.79 18.66 8.28
CA ALA A 41 -10.19 19.43 9.46
C ALA A 41 -11.55 19.01 10.03
N GLU A 42 -12.43 18.46 9.18
CA GLU A 42 -13.74 17.96 9.57
C GLU A 42 -13.71 16.56 10.19
N THR A 43 -12.55 15.88 10.21
CA THR A 43 -12.42 14.54 10.79
C THR A 43 -12.67 14.57 12.29
N LEU A 44 -13.54 13.69 12.78
CA LEU A 44 -13.82 13.61 14.22
C LEU A 44 -12.55 13.23 14.98
N GLN A 45 -12.34 13.82 16.16
CA GLN A 45 -11.20 13.46 17.02
C GLN A 45 -11.15 11.97 17.36
N THR A 46 -12.31 11.33 17.54
CA THR A 46 -12.43 9.89 17.79
C THR A 46 -12.02 9.06 16.57
N THR A 47 -12.23 9.55 15.35
CA THR A 47 -11.84 8.86 14.11
C THR A 47 -10.33 8.64 14.03
N TRP A 48 -9.51 9.63 14.42
CA TRP A 48 -8.06 9.46 14.45
C TRP A 48 -7.64 8.33 15.39
N ARG A 49 -8.21 8.27 16.59
CA ARG A 49 -7.94 7.18 17.54
C ARG A 49 -8.37 5.84 16.96
N GLU A 50 -9.57 5.77 16.38
CA GLU A 50 -10.10 4.53 15.79
C GLU A 50 -9.24 4.02 14.61
N LEU A 51 -8.74 4.91 13.76
CA LEU A 51 -7.86 4.55 12.65
C LEU A 51 -6.47 4.08 13.12
N ILE A 52 -5.97 4.66 14.21
CA ILE A 52 -4.71 4.22 14.85
C ILE A 52 -4.90 2.84 15.51
N ASP A 53 -5.99 2.63 16.24
CA ASP A 53 -6.29 1.37 16.92
C ASP A 53 -6.46 0.22 15.90
N GLN A 54 -6.99 0.53 14.70
CA GLN A 54 -7.07 -0.40 13.57
C GLN A 54 -5.74 -0.58 12.81
N GLY A 55 -4.70 0.18 13.15
CA GLY A 55 -3.39 0.13 12.48
C GLY A 55 -3.38 0.69 11.06
N LEU A 56 -4.39 1.47 10.67
CA LEU A 56 -4.51 2.08 9.34
C LEU A 56 -3.78 3.43 9.26
N VAL A 57 -3.70 4.12 10.38
CA VAL A 57 -2.96 5.38 10.54
C VAL A 57 -1.94 5.21 11.65
N THR A 58 -0.82 5.94 11.56
CA THR A 58 0.18 6.02 12.62
C THR A 58 0.42 7.49 12.98
N ASP A 59 0.61 7.75 14.27
CA ASP A 59 0.96 9.06 14.84
C ASP A 59 2.41 9.14 15.33
N LYS A 60 3.21 8.09 15.09
CA LYS A 60 4.62 7.94 15.54
C LYS A 60 5.56 9.07 15.16
N GLN A 61 5.20 9.90 14.19
CA GLN A 61 5.98 11.06 13.76
C GLN A 61 5.55 12.38 14.40
N SER A 62 4.66 12.32 15.39
CA SER A 62 4.23 13.49 16.16
C SER A 62 5.40 14.05 16.95
N VAL A 63 5.67 15.34 16.78
CA VAL A 63 6.72 16.07 17.50
C VAL A 63 6.06 17.16 18.33
N MET A 64 6.44 17.24 19.62
CA MET A 64 6.12 18.31 20.58
C MET A 64 4.82 19.09 20.28
N GLY A 65 3.67 18.47 20.56
CA GLY A 65 2.36 19.14 20.51
C GLY A 65 1.72 19.27 19.12
N ARG A 66 2.36 18.79 18.05
CA ARG A 66 1.75 18.70 16.72
C ARG A 66 1.56 17.25 16.32
N ALA A 67 0.32 16.78 16.44
CA ALA A 67 -0.05 15.46 15.93
C ALA A 67 0.22 15.41 14.43
N ARG A 68 1.02 14.42 14.01
CA ARG A 68 1.30 14.10 12.61
C ARG A 68 0.84 12.69 12.35
N TYR A 69 -0.17 12.59 11.50
CA TYR A 69 -0.72 11.32 11.07
C TYR A 69 -0.11 10.96 9.71
N SER A 70 0.15 9.68 9.48
CA SER A 70 0.43 9.15 8.14
C SER A 70 -0.26 7.82 7.94
N LEU A 71 -0.55 7.49 6.68
CA LEU A 71 -1.09 6.17 6.34
C LEU A 71 -0.02 5.12 6.58
N THR A 72 -0.41 4.03 7.24
CA THR A 72 0.38 2.79 7.18
C THR A 72 0.20 2.16 5.80
N TYR A 73 1.04 1.20 5.43
CA TYR A 73 0.84 0.46 4.17
C TYR A 73 -0.49 -0.31 4.17
N ALA A 74 -0.95 -0.80 5.32
CA ALA A 74 -2.26 -1.41 5.49
C ALA A 74 -3.39 -0.38 5.32
N GLY A 75 -3.23 0.83 5.88
CA GLY A 75 -4.16 1.94 5.69
C GLY A 75 -4.28 2.37 4.24
N TRP A 76 -3.14 2.48 3.54
CA TRP A 76 -3.10 2.81 2.12
C TRP A 76 -3.87 1.77 1.29
N LEU A 77 -3.62 0.47 1.48
CA LEU A 77 -4.37 -0.57 0.78
C LEU A 77 -5.86 -0.58 1.14
N ARG A 78 -6.20 -0.43 2.42
CA ARG A 78 -7.59 -0.37 2.85
C ARG A 78 -8.32 0.79 2.20
N ALA A 79 -7.70 1.97 2.16
CA ALA A 79 -8.25 3.14 1.50
C ALA A 79 -8.41 2.93 -0.02
N PHE A 80 -7.45 2.26 -0.66
CA PHE A 80 -7.49 1.90 -2.08
C PHE A 80 -8.66 0.94 -2.41
N ILE A 81 -8.92 -0.03 -1.53
CA ILE A 81 -10.06 -0.95 -1.70
C ILE A 81 -11.39 -0.21 -1.52
N ILE A 82 -11.54 0.57 -0.45
CA ILE A 82 -12.82 1.23 -0.15
C ILE A 82 -13.13 2.43 -1.06
N SER A 83 -12.13 2.97 -1.77
CA SER A 83 -12.34 3.98 -2.81
C SER A 83 -12.92 3.38 -4.10
N GLY A 84 -12.76 2.07 -4.30
CA GLY A 84 -13.15 1.36 -5.53
C GLY A 84 -12.12 1.48 -6.66
N ASP A 85 -10.99 2.15 -6.42
CA ASP A 85 -9.99 2.38 -7.48
C ASP A 85 -9.23 1.08 -7.83
N ILE A 86 -9.20 0.11 -6.92
CA ILE A 86 -8.50 -1.18 -7.10
C ILE A 86 -9.00 -1.99 -8.30
N ASP A 87 -10.29 -1.86 -8.64
CA ASP A 87 -10.94 -2.60 -9.72
C ASP A 87 -10.80 -1.91 -11.09
N THR A 88 -10.13 -0.77 -11.14
CA THR A 88 -9.99 -0.01 -12.38
C THR A 88 -9.00 -0.67 -13.35
N PRO A 89 -9.22 -0.56 -14.68
CA PRO A 89 -8.29 -1.05 -15.67
C PRO A 89 -6.88 -0.45 -15.54
N GLU A 90 -6.78 0.81 -15.11
CA GLU A 90 -5.52 1.51 -14.88
C GLU A 90 -4.71 0.83 -13.76
N VAL A 91 -5.34 0.52 -12.63
CA VAL A 91 -4.65 -0.15 -11.51
C VAL A 91 -4.24 -1.55 -11.89
N ARG A 92 -5.08 -2.28 -12.62
CA ARG A 92 -4.73 -3.59 -13.16
C ARG A 92 -3.51 -3.52 -14.08
N ASP A 93 -3.44 -2.54 -14.98
CA ASP A 93 -2.27 -2.31 -15.84
C ASP A 93 -1.00 -2.04 -15.03
N ARG A 94 -1.06 -1.12 -14.06
CA ARG A 94 0.08 -0.82 -13.17
C ARG A 94 0.56 -2.07 -12.43
N CYS A 95 -0.36 -2.88 -11.91
CA CYS A 95 -0.03 -4.14 -11.25
C CYS A 95 0.59 -5.16 -12.21
N SER A 96 0.08 -5.27 -13.45
CA SER A 96 0.67 -6.14 -14.47
C SER A 96 2.10 -5.72 -14.84
N ARG A 97 2.37 -4.42 -14.97
CA ARG A 97 3.72 -3.89 -15.22
C ARG A 97 4.68 -4.16 -14.06
N LEU A 98 4.23 -3.93 -12.83
CA LEU A 98 5.00 -4.26 -11.63
C LEU A 98 5.32 -5.76 -11.55
N ALA A 99 4.31 -6.62 -11.75
CA ALA A 99 4.48 -8.07 -11.74
C ALA A 99 5.49 -8.53 -12.81
N LYS A 100 5.43 -7.95 -14.01
CA LYS A 100 6.39 -8.24 -15.08
C LYS A 100 7.82 -7.83 -14.71
N ALA A 101 8.01 -6.64 -14.14
CA ALA A 101 9.33 -6.15 -13.71
C ALA A 101 9.93 -7.01 -12.59
N LEU A 102 9.12 -7.41 -11.60
CA LEU A 102 9.57 -8.31 -10.53
C LEU A 102 9.88 -9.71 -11.09
N LYS A 103 9.08 -10.23 -12.02
CA LYS A 103 9.31 -11.53 -12.66
C LYS A 103 10.59 -11.54 -13.51
N SER A 104 11.00 -10.41 -14.08
CA SER A 104 12.29 -10.33 -14.79
C SER A 104 13.49 -10.49 -13.87
N VAL A 105 13.39 -10.12 -12.58
CA VAL A 105 14.46 -10.30 -11.59
C VAL A 105 14.82 -11.79 -11.44
N VAL A 106 13.81 -12.65 -11.44
CA VAL A 106 13.97 -14.10 -11.26
C VAL A 106 13.90 -14.87 -12.59
N LYS A 107 14.10 -14.19 -13.72
CA LYS A 107 14.03 -14.80 -15.05
C LYS A 107 15.13 -15.85 -15.21
N GLY A 108 14.75 -17.02 -15.73
CA GLY A 108 15.67 -18.14 -15.92
C GLY A 108 15.95 -18.94 -14.64
N ARG A 109 15.47 -18.48 -13.46
CA ARG A 109 15.44 -19.22 -12.17
C ARG A 109 16.71 -20.05 -11.92
N GLN A 110 17.86 -19.41 -12.09
CA GLN A 110 19.16 -20.08 -12.08
C GLN A 110 19.62 -20.48 -10.67
N SER A 111 18.86 -20.12 -9.65
CA SER A 111 19.20 -20.24 -8.24
C SER A 111 17.97 -20.58 -7.41
N HIS A 112 18.18 -21.31 -6.31
CA HIS A 112 17.19 -21.56 -5.26
C HIS A 112 17.16 -20.46 -4.19
N TYR A 113 18.05 -19.45 -4.30
CA TYR A 113 18.07 -18.30 -3.42
C TYR A 113 17.18 -17.17 -3.92
N ASP A 114 16.73 -16.32 -3.01
CA ASP A 114 16.04 -15.08 -3.35
C ASP A 114 16.97 -14.12 -4.08
N GLU A 115 16.41 -13.40 -5.05
CA GLU A 115 17.11 -12.37 -5.80
C GLU A 115 16.75 -10.98 -5.26
N PHE A 116 17.65 -10.02 -5.46
CA PHE A 116 17.49 -8.67 -4.92
C PHE A 116 17.53 -7.62 -6.02
N ALA A 117 16.59 -6.68 -5.96
CA ALA A 117 16.54 -5.51 -6.83
C ALA A 117 16.26 -4.26 -6.00
N THR A 118 16.64 -3.08 -6.51
CA THR A 118 16.27 -1.81 -5.86
C THR A 118 14.85 -1.41 -6.26
N ALA A 119 14.12 -0.75 -5.37
CA ALA A 119 12.80 -0.18 -5.63
C ALA A 119 12.84 0.82 -6.78
N SER A 120 13.90 1.63 -6.87
CA SER A 120 14.12 2.56 -7.97
C SER A 120 14.36 1.83 -9.31
N GLY A 121 15.06 0.71 -9.31
CA GLY A 121 15.28 -0.12 -10.50
C GLY A 121 13.98 -0.74 -11.00
N ILE A 122 13.21 -1.36 -10.10
CA ILE A 122 11.88 -1.92 -10.44
C ILE A 122 10.91 -0.84 -10.91
N ALA A 123 10.92 0.33 -10.29
CA ALA A 123 10.11 1.47 -10.70
C ALA A 123 10.45 1.93 -12.13
N ALA A 124 11.73 2.05 -12.45
CA ALA A 124 12.19 2.39 -13.79
C ALA A 124 11.80 1.32 -14.82
N ASP A 125 12.01 0.03 -14.51
CA ASP A 125 11.70 -1.09 -15.40
C ASP A 125 10.19 -1.24 -15.67
N ALA A 126 9.36 -0.92 -14.67
CA ALA A 126 7.90 -0.96 -14.78
C ALA A 126 7.28 0.32 -15.35
N ASP A 127 8.06 1.39 -15.52
CA ASP A 127 7.59 2.75 -15.82
C ASP A 127 6.52 3.23 -14.81
N LEU A 128 6.83 3.06 -13.53
CA LEU A 128 5.94 3.39 -12.41
C LEU A 128 6.61 4.33 -11.41
N PRO A 129 5.85 5.19 -10.72
CA PRO A 129 6.35 5.98 -9.61
C PRO A 129 6.89 5.08 -8.47
N GLU A 130 8.10 5.37 -8.01
CA GLU A 130 8.77 4.57 -6.98
C GLU A 130 7.97 4.52 -5.67
N GLY A 131 7.32 5.62 -5.28
CA GLY A 131 6.50 5.66 -4.07
C GLY A 131 5.32 4.69 -4.13
N TRP A 132 4.67 4.61 -5.29
CA TRP A 132 3.62 3.64 -5.56
C TRP A 132 4.13 2.19 -5.51
N VAL A 133 5.28 1.92 -6.13
CA VAL A 133 5.91 0.57 -6.10
C VAL A 133 6.19 0.13 -4.66
N VAL A 134 6.79 1.02 -3.85
CA VAL A 134 7.07 0.74 -2.43
C VAL A 134 5.78 0.46 -1.65
N ASN A 135 4.73 1.27 -1.85
CA ASN A 135 3.44 1.05 -1.20
C ASN A 135 2.81 -0.30 -1.65
N ALA A 136 2.83 -0.61 -2.94
CA ALA A 136 2.27 -1.82 -3.51
C ALA A 136 2.95 -3.09 -2.98
N ILE A 137 4.28 -3.09 -2.86
CA ILE A 137 5.02 -4.25 -2.33
C ILE A 137 4.78 -4.41 -0.83
N HIS A 138 4.92 -3.34 -0.04
CA HIS A 138 4.68 -3.43 1.40
C HIS A 138 3.25 -3.84 1.76
N SER A 139 2.27 -3.43 0.96
CA SER A 139 0.86 -3.79 1.17
C SER A 139 0.46 -5.13 0.55
N LYS A 140 1.35 -5.79 -0.20
CA LYS A 140 1.05 -7.02 -0.96
C LYS A 140 -0.08 -6.84 -1.98
N LEU A 141 -0.15 -5.68 -2.63
CA LEU A 141 -1.22 -5.31 -3.57
C LEU A 141 -1.42 -6.33 -4.70
N LEU A 142 -0.35 -6.93 -5.22
CA LEU A 142 -0.45 -7.93 -6.30
C LEU A 142 -1.31 -9.13 -5.90
N GLY A 143 -1.24 -9.58 -4.64
CA GLY A 143 -2.08 -10.68 -4.14
C GLY A 143 -3.56 -10.30 -3.98
N VAL A 144 -3.88 -9.01 -3.96
CA VAL A 144 -5.28 -8.53 -3.96
C VAL A 144 -5.80 -8.45 -5.39
N VAL A 145 -4.99 -7.99 -6.35
CA VAL A 145 -5.40 -7.79 -7.75
C VAL A 145 -5.36 -9.09 -8.58
N PHE A 146 -4.41 -9.98 -8.28
CA PHE A 146 -4.20 -11.27 -8.94
C PHE A 146 -4.10 -12.38 -7.87
N PRO A 147 -5.22 -12.83 -7.30
CA PRO A 147 -5.21 -13.73 -6.14
C PRO A 147 -4.68 -15.14 -6.45
N ASP A 148 -4.67 -15.55 -7.71
CA ASP A 148 -4.36 -16.93 -8.13
C ASP A 148 -2.86 -17.25 -8.24
N ASP A 149 -2.00 -16.23 -8.12
CA ASP A 149 -0.55 -16.33 -8.34
C ASP A 149 0.23 -16.08 -7.03
N LYS A 150 1.37 -16.75 -6.85
CA LYS A 150 2.25 -16.51 -5.69
C LYS A 150 3.11 -15.24 -5.88
N TRP A 151 2.72 -14.14 -5.24
CA TRP A 151 3.47 -12.86 -5.28
C TRP A 151 4.41 -12.68 -4.09
N ASP A 152 5.47 -13.49 -4.04
CA ASP A 152 6.42 -13.53 -2.94
C ASP A 152 7.57 -12.53 -3.15
N ALA A 153 7.27 -11.24 -2.96
CA ALA A 153 8.24 -10.14 -2.96
C ALA A 153 8.07 -9.27 -1.72
N HIS A 154 9.17 -8.89 -1.09
CA HIS A 154 9.17 -8.14 0.17
C HIS A 154 10.19 -7.00 0.15
N MET A 155 9.88 -5.93 0.87
CA MET A 155 10.84 -4.85 1.13
C MET A 155 11.68 -5.20 2.37
N GLU A 156 13.00 -5.05 2.28
CA GLU A 156 13.92 -5.34 3.41
C GLU A 156 14.26 -4.08 4.23
N ASP A 157 14.62 -2.97 3.56
CA ASP A 157 15.13 -1.74 4.19
C ASP A 157 14.45 -0.46 3.65
N GLY A 158 13.29 -0.62 2.99
CA GLY A 158 12.60 0.48 2.33
C GLY A 158 13.24 0.92 1.00
N ARG A 159 14.27 0.23 0.52
CA ARG A 159 14.94 0.50 -0.77
C ARG A 159 15.17 -0.77 -1.59
N THR A 160 15.37 -1.90 -0.93
CA THR A 160 15.69 -3.19 -1.55
C THR A 160 14.45 -4.07 -1.50
N ILE A 161 14.16 -4.69 -2.65
CA ILE A 161 13.11 -5.68 -2.84
C ILE A 161 13.78 -7.03 -2.96
N ARG A 162 13.41 -7.94 -2.06
CA ARG A 162 13.72 -9.37 -2.14
C ARG A 162 12.62 -10.06 -2.92
N VAL A 163 12.97 -10.82 -3.95
CA VAL A 163 12.04 -11.53 -4.83
C VAL A 163 12.35 -13.02 -4.79
N SER A 164 11.36 -13.83 -4.41
CA SER A 164 11.53 -15.29 -4.38
C SER A 164 11.68 -15.87 -5.79
N PRO A 165 12.51 -16.91 -5.99
CA PRO A 165 12.57 -17.63 -7.27
C PRO A 165 11.22 -18.28 -7.66
N THR A 166 10.31 -18.42 -6.69
CA THR A 166 8.93 -18.90 -6.90
C THR A 166 7.91 -17.82 -7.27
N PHE A 167 8.35 -16.57 -7.44
CA PHE A 167 7.47 -15.44 -7.76
C PHE A 167 6.70 -15.64 -9.07
N GLY A 168 5.38 -15.42 -9.02
CA GLY A 168 4.47 -15.56 -10.15
C GLY A 168 4.37 -16.99 -10.68
N LEU A 169 4.53 -17.98 -9.79
CA LEU A 169 4.16 -19.37 -10.03
C LEU A 169 2.79 -19.66 -9.41
N ASN A 170 2.02 -20.45 -10.14
CA ASN A 170 0.74 -20.99 -9.68
C ASN A 170 1.04 -22.34 -9.05
N HIS A 171 0.20 -22.76 -8.12
CA HIS A 171 0.36 -24.00 -7.38
C HIS A 171 0.49 -25.20 -8.33
N LEU A 172 1.72 -25.69 -8.52
CA LEU A 172 1.99 -26.87 -9.36
C LEU A 172 1.57 -28.18 -8.66
N PHE A 173 1.16 -28.13 -7.39
CA PHE A 173 0.83 -29.30 -6.57
C PHE A 173 -0.42 -29.13 -5.69
N ASP A 174 -1.25 -28.11 -5.93
CA ASP A 174 -2.58 -28.07 -5.31
C ASP A 174 -3.52 -28.93 -6.18
N GLU A 175 -3.31 -30.25 -6.13
CA GLU A 175 -4.31 -31.23 -6.54
C GLU A 175 -5.34 -31.34 -5.41
N GLU A 176 -6.63 -31.20 -5.77
CA GLU A 176 -7.79 -31.50 -4.90
C GLU A 176 -7.76 -32.94 -4.36
#